data_AF-A0A8C3UIH4-F1
#
_entry.id   AF-A0A8C3UIH4-F1
#
_cell.length_a   1.000
_cell.length_b   1.000
_cell.length_c   1.000
_cell.angle_alpha   90.00
_cell.angle_beta   90.00
_cell.angle_gamma   90.00
#
_symmetry.space_group_name_H-M   'P 1'
#
loop_
_entity.id
_entity.type
_entity.pdbx_description
1 polymer ?
#
loop_
_entity_poly.entity_id
_entity_poly.type
_entity_poly.pdbx_seq_one_letter_code
_entity_poly.pdbx_strand_id
1 'polypeptide(L)'
;MGEWDRVFRQHRPLPPHPQRGRARPPPRSTAFRCVLKYLHGAALSQLVRCALQGTKYQLRLSLFDATYHHFFGKTWRSSWRAASTAPPRLARATFNEVVYFHTSLNHPGIAAVVEVVMIAGKGDGGSQHLSCGFGTIPLFHGGSEVTNPATEDRMLKLYHGTPRALLHPRFQDPMEKNKYMTVMEKSHLQYALKSHQPLEAIFHLLPENLLVSGLPTVPGLLPARGDAGKGSFPLPMLGWAGLGATCFSRRCPMLEGGKR
;
A
#
# COMPACT_ATOMS: atom_id res chain seq x y z
N MET A 1 -8.48 -28.94 3.28
CA MET A 1 -8.33 -28.55 1.86
C MET A 1 -9.25 -27.39 1.47
N GLY A 2 -10.58 -27.43 1.73
CA GLY A 2 -11.52 -26.41 1.21
C GLY A 2 -11.40 -24.98 1.77
N GLU A 3 -10.83 -24.78 2.95
CA GLU A 3 -10.64 -23.44 3.52
C GLU A 3 -9.57 -22.64 2.78
N TRP A 4 -8.47 -23.30 2.40
CA TRP A 4 -7.40 -22.69 1.61
C TRP A 4 -7.84 -22.38 0.17
N ASP A 5 -8.60 -23.27 -0.47
CA ASP A 5 -9.18 -22.99 -1.79
C ASP A 5 -10.09 -21.78 -1.79
N ARG A 6 -10.81 -21.54 -0.69
CA ARG A 6 -11.65 -20.36 -0.51
C ARG A 6 -10.80 -19.10 -0.33
N VAL A 7 -9.73 -19.18 0.46
CA VAL A 7 -8.76 -18.08 0.63
C VAL A 7 -8.08 -17.73 -0.69
N PHE A 8 -7.59 -18.71 -1.46
CA PHE A 8 -6.96 -18.49 -2.76
C PHE A 8 -7.93 -17.93 -3.80
N ARG A 9 -9.17 -18.44 -3.86
CA ARG A 9 -10.21 -17.88 -4.75
C ARG A 9 -10.60 -16.45 -4.38
N GLN A 10 -10.70 -16.15 -3.09
CA GLN A 10 -10.99 -14.80 -2.59
C GLN A 10 -9.80 -13.83 -2.73
N HIS A 11 -8.60 -14.34 -3.02
CA HIS A 11 -7.38 -13.53 -3.07
C HIS A 11 -6.68 -13.56 -4.42
N ARG A 12 -7.36 -13.94 -5.50
CA ARG A 12 -6.79 -13.82 -6.85
C ARG A 12 -6.55 -12.33 -7.18
N PRO A 13 -5.29 -11.92 -7.40
CA PRO A 13 -5.02 -10.59 -7.90
C PRO A 13 -5.53 -10.48 -9.34
N LEU A 14 -6.05 -9.30 -9.69
CA LEU A 14 -6.40 -9.00 -11.08
C LEU A 14 -5.10 -8.92 -11.89
N PRO A 15 -5.01 -9.59 -13.05
CA PRO A 15 -3.81 -9.50 -13.88
C PRO A 15 -3.65 -8.08 -14.44
N PRO A 16 -2.40 -7.64 -14.69
CA PRO A 16 -2.13 -6.46 -15.50
C PRO A 16 -2.80 -6.53 -16.88
N HIS A 17 -2.93 -5.39 -17.54
CA HIS A 17 -3.51 -5.33 -18.88
C HIS A 17 -2.72 -6.24 -19.86
N PRO A 18 -3.37 -7.09 -20.69
CA PRO A 18 -2.69 -8.08 -21.52
C PRO A 18 -1.64 -7.49 -22.47
N GLN A 19 -1.79 -6.24 -22.89
CA GLN A 19 -0.81 -5.56 -23.75
C GLN A 19 0.52 -5.27 -23.03
N ARG A 20 0.51 -5.13 -21.70
CA ARG A 20 1.76 -5.00 -20.90
C ARG A 20 2.51 -6.32 -20.77
N GLY A 21 1.79 -7.45 -20.71
CA GLY A 21 2.39 -8.79 -20.61
C GLY A 21 3.05 -9.30 -21.91
N ARG A 22 2.87 -8.59 -23.03
CA ARG A 22 3.47 -8.93 -24.33
C ARG A 22 4.85 -8.29 -24.56
N ALA A 23 5.25 -7.33 -23.73
CA ALA A 23 6.58 -6.72 -23.82
C ALA A 23 7.63 -7.68 -23.24
N ARG A 24 8.59 -8.13 -24.06
CA ARG A 24 9.69 -9.02 -23.66
C ARG A 24 11.02 -8.29 -23.89
N PRO A 25 12.00 -8.37 -22.96
CA PRO A 25 11.97 -9.06 -21.67
C PRO A 25 11.15 -8.30 -20.61
N PRO A 26 10.52 -8.99 -19.64
CA PRO A 26 9.93 -8.32 -18.49
C PRO A 26 11.03 -7.59 -17.72
N PRO A 27 10.87 -6.28 -17.43
CA PRO A 27 11.81 -5.54 -16.60
C PRO A 27 11.95 -6.19 -15.22
N ARG A 28 13.13 -6.03 -14.59
CA ARG A 28 13.32 -6.42 -13.19
C ARG A 28 12.26 -5.70 -12.33
N SER A 29 11.55 -6.46 -11.51
CA SER A 29 10.49 -5.91 -10.65
C SER A 29 11.08 -4.88 -9.70
N THR A 30 10.43 -3.71 -9.61
CA THR A 30 10.82 -2.65 -8.67
C THR A 30 9.99 -2.79 -7.40
N ALA A 31 10.66 -2.79 -6.26
CA ALA A 31 10.04 -2.84 -4.94
C ALA A 31 9.73 -1.44 -4.40
N PHE A 32 8.56 -1.30 -3.79
CA PHE A 32 8.08 -0.06 -3.19
C PHE A 32 7.64 -0.27 -1.74
N ARG A 33 7.84 0.77 -0.94
CA ARG A 33 7.27 0.96 0.39
C ARG A 33 6.45 2.23 0.37
N CYS A 34 5.15 2.10 0.61
CA CYS A 34 4.21 3.20 0.75
C CYS A 34 3.74 3.31 2.20
N VAL A 35 3.93 4.47 2.82
CA VAL A 35 3.45 4.75 4.17
C VAL A 35 2.27 5.72 4.08
N LEU A 36 1.12 5.32 4.61
CA LEU A 36 -0.09 6.16 4.70
C LEU A 36 -0.21 6.68 6.13
N LYS A 37 0.09 7.97 6.35
CA LYS A 37 0.28 8.53 7.71
C LYS A 37 -1.03 8.98 8.33
N TYR A 38 -1.53 10.14 7.91
CA TYR A 38 -2.79 10.68 8.42
C TYR A 38 -3.58 11.38 7.32
N LEU A 39 -4.88 11.26 7.44
CA LEU A 39 -5.88 11.92 6.62
C LEU A 39 -6.32 13.19 7.35
N HIS A 40 -6.29 14.32 6.66
CA HIS A 40 -6.66 15.62 7.18
C HIS A 40 -7.71 16.25 6.27
N GLY A 41 -8.72 16.93 6.82
CA GLY A 41 -9.61 17.70 5.94
C GLY A 41 -10.87 18.28 6.55
N ALA A 42 -11.26 19.46 6.05
CA ALA A 42 -12.53 20.11 6.40
C ALA A 42 -13.76 19.33 5.89
N ALA A 43 -13.64 18.64 4.75
CA ALA A 43 -14.70 17.76 4.25
C ALA A 43 -14.99 16.59 5.21
N LEU A 44 -13.96 16.12 5.92
CA LEU A 44 -14.12 15.13 6.99
C LEU A 44 -14.82 15.75 8.19
N SER A 45 -14.48 17.00 8.55
CA SER A 45 -15.17 17.72 9.61
C SER A 45 -16.66 17.90 9.30
N GLN A 46 -17.04 18.22 8.07
CA GLN A 46 -18.45 18.36 7.67
C GLN A 46 -19.17 17.01 7.69
N LEU A 47 -18.53 15.94 7.19
CA LEU A 47 -19.08 14.58 7.26
C LEU A 47 -19.23 14.08 8.70
N VAL A 48 -18.25 14.35 9.57
CA VAL A 48 -18.31 14.01 11.01
C VAL A 48 -19.37 14.83 11.74
N ARG A 49 -19.66 16.07 11.30
CA ARG A 49 -20.75 16.88 11.85
C ARG A 49 -22.13 16.39 11.41
N CYS A 50 -22.26 15.92 10.18
CA CYS A 50 -23.53 15.39 9.65
C CYS A 50 -23.80 13.94 10.09
N ALA A 51 -22.76 13.13 10.26
CA ALA A 51 -22.88 11.77 10.75
C ALA A 51 -23.01 11.78 12.28
N LEU A 52 -24.10 11.21 12.78
CA LEU A 52 -24.28 10.88 14.19
C LEU A 52 -23.00 10.19 14.70
N GLN A 53 -22.52 10.63 15.88
CA GLN A 53 -21.28 10.26 16.56
C GLN A 53 -20.73 8.86 16.18
N GLY A 54 -19.47 8.78 15.74
CA GLY A 54 -18.77 7.49 15.55
C GLY A 54 -18.29 7.17 14.12
N THR A 55 -18.12 8.16 13.24
CA THR A 55 -17.61 7.91 11.88
C THR A 55 -16.20 7.32 11.90
N LYS A 56 -16.07 6.12 11.32
CA LYS A 56 -14.78 5.45 11.09
C LYS A 56 -14.42 5.51 9.62
N TYR A 57 -13.12 5.69 9.37
CA TYR A 57 -12.53 5.77 8.05
C TYR A 57 -11.65 4.55 7.77
N GLN A 58 -11.61 4.11 6.52
CA GLN A 58 -10.75 3.07 5.99
C GLN A 58 -10.11 3.59 4.71
N LEU A 59 -8.80 3.39 4.59
CA LEU A 59 -8.08 3.60 3.34
C LEU A 59 -8.08 2.30 2.54
N ARG A 60 -8.27 2.42 1.23
CA ARG A 60 -8.12 1.31 0.30
C ARG A 60 -7.10 1.69 -0.75
N LEU A 61 -6.08 0.87 -0.94
CA LEU A 61 -5.02 1.10 -1.92
C LEU A 61 -5.16 0.08 -3.04
N SER A 62 -5.21 0.53 -4.29
CA SER A 62 -5.29 -0.32 -5.48
C SER A 62 -4.25 0.13 -6.51
N LEU A 63 -3.84 -0.76 -7.41
CA LEU A 63 -2.92 -0.42 -8.50
C LEU A 63 -3.71 -0.15 -9.78
N PHE A 64 -3.29 0.85 -10.54
CA PHE A 64 -3.99 1.33 -11.73
C PHE A 64 -3.01 1.69 -12.84
N ASP A 65 -3.33 1.27 -14.07
CA ASP A 65 -2.63 1.67 -15.29
C ASP A 65 -3.46 2.76 -15.99
N ALA A 66 -2.99 4.00 -15.93
CA ALA A 66 -3.64 5.15 -16.55
C ALA A 66 -3.62 5.09 -18.08
N THR A 67 -2.67 4.37 -18.68
CA THR A 67 -2.59 4.23 -20.15
C THR A 67 -3.72 3.36 -20.69
N TYR A 68 -4.09 2.31 -19.97
CA TYR A 68 -5.13 1.36 -20.39
C TYR A 68 -6.40 1.47 -19.57
N HIS A 69 -6.49 2.46 -18.67
CA HIS A 69 -7.57 2.63 -17.71
C HIS A 69 -7.95 1.33 -17.00
N HIS A 70 -6.95 0.60 -16.51
CA HIS A 70 -7.14 -0.76 -16.02
C HIS A 70 -6.64 -0.91 -14.58
N PHE A 71 -7.51 -1.36 -13.69
CA PHE A 71 -7.10 -1.75 -12.33
C PHE A 71 -6.51 -3.15 -12.33
N PHE A 72 -5.43 -3.33 -11.58
CA PHE A 72 -4.76 -4.62 -11.46
C PHE A 72 -4.28 -4.87 -10.03
N GLY A 73 -3.80 -6.08 -9.77
CA GLY A 73 -3.40 -6.53 -8.45
C GLY A 73 -4.58 -6.75 -7.52
N LYS A 74 -4.33 -6.64 -6.22
CA LYS A 74 -5.35 -6.78 -5.17
C LYS A 74 -5.45 -5.49 -4.38
N THR A 75 -6.67 -5.02 -4.14
CA THR A 75 -6.91 -3.87 -3.26
C THR A 75 -6.54 -4.21 -1.82
N TRP A 76 -5.58 -3.48 -1.26
CA TRP A 76 -5.29 -3.48 0.17
C TRP A 76 -6.30 -2.60 0.92
N ARG A 77 -6.63 -2.98 2.16
CA ARG A 77 -7.58 -2.27 3.02
C ARG A 77 -6.95 -2.05 4.39
N SER A 78 -7.03 -0.81 4.88
CA SER A 78 -6.59 -0.49 6.23
C SER A 78 -7.57 -1.00 7.28
N SER A 79 -7.11 -1.01 8.52
CA SER A 79 -7.97 -1.02 9.68
C SER A 79 -8.89 0.22 9.71
N TRP A 80 -10.06 0.08 10.33
CA TRP A 80 -10.98 1.19 10.53
C TRP A 80 -10.44 2.13 11.61
N ARG A 81 -10.30 3.42 11.31
CA ARG A 81 -9.79 4.45 12.22
C ARG A 81 -10.83 5.54 12.44
N ALA A 82 -11.10 5.86 13.70
CA ALA A 82 -11.95 7.00 14.02
C ALA A 82 -11.22 8.31 13.70
N ALA A 83 -11.95 9.32 13.21
CA ALA A 83 -11.41 10.67 13.18
C ALA A 83 -11.39 11.24 14.60
N SER A 84 -10.26 11.81 14.99
CA SER A 84 -10.15 12.61 16.20
C SER A 84 -10.42 14.07 15.85
N THR A 85 -11.32 14.69 16.60
CA THR A 85 -11.55 16.13 16.62
C THR A 85 -11.02 16.67 17.94
N ALA A 86 -9.82 17.25 17.92
CA ALA A 86 -9.26 17.94 19.08
C ALA A 86 -9.31 19.45 18.81
N PRO A 87 -10.14 20.25 19.50
CA PRO A 87 -10.11 21.71 19.38
C PRO A 87 -8.70 22.22 19.73
N PRO A 88 -8.07 23.12 18.94
CA PRO A 88 -8.59 23.95 17.84
C PRO A 88 -8.29 23.39 16.42
N ARG A 89 -8.02 22.08 16.28
CA ARG A 89 -7.50 21.47 15.03
C ARG A 89 -8.60 20.84 14.18
N LEU A 90 -8.41 20.91 12.86
CA LEU A 90 -9.22 20.23 11.83
C LEU A 90 -9.29 18.70 12.07
N ALA A 91 -10.39 18.07 11.65
CA ALA A 91 -10.59 16.63 11.82
C ALA A 91 -9.44 15.84 11.17
N ARG A 92 -8.86 14.92 11.95
CA ARG A 92 -7.71 14.11 11.53
C ARG A 92 -7.91 12.64 11.89
N ALA A 93 -7.71 11.76 10.93
CA ALA A 93 -7.66 10.31 11.15
C ALA A 93 -6.23 9.80 10.93
N THR A 94 -5.66 9.18 11.95
CA THR A 94 -4.29 8.64 11.91
C THR A 94 -4.33 7.15 11.57
N PHE A 95 -3.59 6.76 10.54
CA PHE A 95 -3.49 5.37 10.08
C PHE A 95 -2.09 4.79 10.39
N ASN A 96 -1.03 5.50 9.98
CA ASN A 96 0.36 5.04 10.06
C ASN A 96 0.57 3.61 9.56
N GLU A 97 -0.12 3.26 8.49
CA GLU A 97 -0.05 1.93 7.88
C GLU A 97 1.07 1.91 6.83
N VAL A 98 1.84 0.84 6.80
CA VAL A 98 2.93 0.65 5.84
C VAL A 98 2.56 -0.48 4.90
N VAL A 99 2.56 -0.20 3.60
CA VAL A 99 2.24 -1.15 2.53
C VAL A 99 3.46 -1.37 1.66
N TYR A 100 3.80 -2.63 1.44
CA TYR A 100 4.90 -3.08 0.63
C TYR A 100 4.34 -3.83 -0.58
N PHE A 101 4.98 -3.64 -1.72
CA PHE A 101 4.62 -4.31 -2.95
C PHE A 101 5.75 -4.17 -3.96
N HIS A 102 5.68 -4.95 -5.03
CA HIS A 102 6.58 -4.81 -6.17
C HIS A 102 5.81 -5.03 -7.47
N THR A 103 6.30 -4.41 -8.54
CA THR A 103 5.72 -4.52 -9.87
C THR A 103 6.82 -4.50 -10.93
N SER A 104 6.66 -5.32 -11.97
CA SER A 104 7.51 -5.33 -13.17
C SER A 104 7.07 -4.28 -14.21
N LEU A 105 5.92 -3.64 -13.99
CA LEU A 105 5.34 -2.61 -14.85
C LEU A 105 6.05 -1.26 -14.66
N ASN A 106 7.27 -1.13 -15.17
CA ASN A 106 8.03 0.13 -15.15
C ASN A 106 7.52 1.09 -16.24
N HIS A 107 6.44 1.81 -15.96
CA HIS A 107 5.85 2.78 -16.88
C HIS A 107 5.30 3.99 -16.11
N PRO A 108 5.46 5.24 -16.60
CA PRO A 108 5.02 6.45 -15.89
C PRO A 108 3.50 6.50 -15.66
N GLY A 109 2.73 5.83 -16.52
CA GLY A 109 1.28 5.68 -16.35
C GLY A 109 0.83 4.74 -15.22
N ILE A 110 1.75 4.07 -14.52
CA ILE A 110 1.39 3.20 -13.40
C ILE A 110 1.31 4.02 -12.11
N ALA A 111 0.15 3.97 -11.47
CA ALA A 111 -0.14 4.69 -10.24
C ALA A 111 -0.81 3.80 -9.19
N ALA A 112 -0.64 4.17 -7.93
CA ALA A 112 -1.40 3.63 -6.82
C ALA A 112 -2.58 4.56 -6.52
N VAL A 113 -3.80 4.03 -6.48
CA VAL A 113 -5.01 4.78 -6.19
C VAL A 113 -5.39 4.55 -4.73
N VAL A 114 -5.47 5.63 -3.96
CA VAL A 114 -5.96 5.61 -2.57
C VAL A 114 -7.41 6.06 -2.55
N GLU A 115 -8.30 5.21 -2.12
CA GLU A 115 -9.70 5.51 -1.84
C GLU A 115 -9.91 5.70 -0.33
N VAL A 116 -10.66 6.73 0.05
CA VAL A 116 -11.10 6.99 1.42
C VAL A 116 -12.55 6.55 1.55
N VAL A 117 -12.79 5.56 2.41
CA VAL A 117 -14.13 5.02 2.67
C VAL A 117 -14.52 5.30 4.11
N MET A 118 -15.73 5.78 4.34
CA MET A 118 -16.31 5.95 5.66
C MET A 118 -17.40 4.90 5.92
N ILE A 119 -17.63 4.59 7.19
CA ILE A 119 -18.87 3.96 7.64
C ILE A 119 -19.79 5.07 8.15
N ALA A 120 -20.95 5.22 7.52
CA ALA A 120 -22.05 6.00 8.03
C ALA A 120 -23.02 5.07 8.78
N GLY A 121 -23.33 5.40 10.04
CA GLY A 121 -24.43 4.78 10.76
C GLY A 121 -25.74 5.30 10.19
N LYS A 122 -26.52 4.42 9.55
CA LYS A 122 -27.92 4.73 9.24
C LYS A 122 -28.68 4.62 10.56
N GLY A 123 -29.55 5.56 10.88
CA GLY A 123 -30.38 5.57 12.11
C GLY A 123 -31.36 4.39 12.24
N ASP A 124 -31.20 3.35 11.42
CA ASP A 124 -32.07 2.21 11.17
C ASP A 124 -31.33 0.88 11.44
N GLY A 125 -30.26 0.92 12.24
CA GLY A 125 -29.41 -0.23 12.59
C GLY A 125 -28.43 -0.69 11.50
N GLY A 126 -28.56 -0.21 10.26
CA GLY A 126 -27.65 -0.53 9.15
C GLY A 126 -26.40 0.35 9.11
N SER A 127 -25.24 -0.24 8.83
CA SER A 127 -24.01 0.52 8.52
C SER A 127 -23.76 0.51 7.00
N GLN A 128 -23.58 1.68 6.40
CA GLN A 128 -23.29 1.81 4.97
C GLN A 128 -21.85 2.28 4.75
N HIS A 129 -21.14 1.61 3.85
CA HIS A 129 -19.81 2.03 3.41
C HIS A 129 -19.96 3.05 2.29
N LEU A 130 -19.49 4.28 2.52
CA LEU A 130 -19.54 5.38 1.57
C LEU A 130 -18.13 5.80 1.18
N SER A 131 -17.87 5.94 -0.11
CA SER A 131 -16.59 6.45 -0.61
C SER A 131 -16.66 7.98 -0.56
N CYS A 132 -15.73 8.61 0.17
CA CYS A 132 -15.68 10.06 0.37
C CYS A 132 -14.90 10.75 -0.74
N GLY A 133 -13.88 10.05 -1.24
CA GLY A 133 -12.97 10.57 -2.25
C GLY A 133 -11.79 9.66 -2.48
N PHE A 134 -10.97 10.02 -3.46
CA PHE A 134 -9.78 9.25 -3.81
C PHE A 134 -8.66 10.16 -4.34
N GLY A 135 -7.44 9.64 -4.37
CA GLY A 135 -6.29 10.30 -4.98
C GLY A 135 -5.34 9.29 -5.62
N THR A 136 -4.47 9.76 -6.51
CA THR A 136 -3.52 8.92 -7.25
C THR A 136 -2.07 9.27 -6.88
N ILE A 137 -1.27 8.25 -6.61
CA ILE A 137 0.15 8.35 -6.32
C ILE A 137 0.91 7.75 -7.51
N PRO A 138 1.62 8.54 -8.32
CA PRO A 138 2.44 8.00 -9.40
C PRO A 138 3.58 7.16 -8.80
N LEU A 139 3.76 5.93 -9.31
CA LEU A 139 4.83 5.05 -8.82
C LEU A 139 6.18 5.37 -9.46
N PHE A 140 6.15 5.62 -10.76
CA PHE A 140 7.34 5.93 -11.57
C PHE A 140 7.28 7.39 -11.97
N HIS A 141 8.29 8.16 -11.57
CA HIS A 141 8.36 9.59 -11.91
C HIS A 141 9.02 9.74 -13.27
N GLY A 142 8.25 10.17 -14.26
CA GLY A 142 8.75 10.55 -15.59
C GLY A 142 9.33 11.97 -15.59
N GLY A 143 10.38 12.23 -14.79
CA GLY A 143 11.15 13.47 -14.82
C GLY A 143 10.48 14.72 -14.23
N SER A 144 11.28 15.51 -13.51
CA SER A 144 10.99 16.87 -13.03
C SER A 144 9.92 17.04 -11.95
N GLU A 145 10.28 16.68 -10.71
CA GLU A 145 10.14 17.61 -9.60
C GLU A 145 11.23 17.29 -8.58
N VAL A 146 12.17 18.23 -8.39
CA VAL A 146 13.26 18.14 -7.41
C VAL A 146 12.64 18.13 -6.01
N THR A 147 12.25 16.95 -5.53
CA THR A 147 11.81 16.79 -4.15
C THR A 147 13.05 16.57 -3.29
N ASN A 148 13.42 17.59 -2.51
CA ASN A 148 14.42 17.48 -1.48
C ASN A 148 14.19 16.20 -0.65
N PRO A 149 15.19 15.30 -0.50
CA PRO A 149 15.06 14.06 0.26
C PRO A 149 14.80 14.31 1.77
N ALA A 150 14.89 15.56 2.24
CA ALA A 150 14.67 15.95 3.62
C ALA A 150 13.18 16.08 4.00
N THR A 151 12.24 16.09 3.05
CA THR A 151 10.79 16.15 3.34
C THR A 151 10.08 15.02 2.60
N GLU A 152 10.29 13.80 3.10
CA GLU A 152 9.78 12.55 2.53
C GLU A 152 8.26 12.38 2.63
N ASP A 153 7.60 13.34 3.25
CA ASP A 153 6.16 13.39 3.43
C ASP A 153 5.51 14.22 2.34
N ARG A 154 4.87 13.52 1.41
CA ARG A 154 4.10 14.08 0.32
C ARG A 154 2.64 14.24 0.72
N MET A 155 2.02 15.26 0.16
CA MET A 155 0.61 15.54 0.37
C MET A 155 -0.19 15.10 -0.85
N LEU A 156 -1.03 14.07 -0.68
CA LEU A 156 -1.93 13.59 -1.72
C LEU A 156 -3.19 14.45 -1.74
N LYS A 157 -3.43 15.12 -2.87
CA LYS A 157 -4.71 15.78 -3.15
C LYS A 157 -5.80 14.72 -3.30
N LEU A 158 -6.94 14.97 -2.67
CA LEU A 158 -8.12 14.10 -2.76
C LEU A 158 -9.16 14.73 -3.68
N TYR A 159 -9.87 13.90 -4.42
CA TYR A 159 -10.95 14.27 -5.32
C TYR A 159 -12.24 13.62 -4.85
N HIS A 160 -13.36 14.34 -5.00
CA HIS A 160 -14.68 13.82 -4.66
C HIS A 160 -15.07 12.65 -5.58
N GLY A 161 -15.81 11.69 -5.02
CA GLY A 161 -16.37 10.56 -5.76
C GLY A 161 -15.62 9.26 -5.53
N THR A 162 -15.71 8.34 -6.49
CA THR A 162 -15.15 6.98 -6.38
C THR A 162 -14.05 6.74 -7.42
N PRO A 163 -13.08 5.84 -7.16
CA PRO A 163 -12.06 5.47 -8.14
C PRO A 163 -12.60 4.99 -9.49
N ARG A 164 -13.88 4.58 -9.56
CA ARG A 164 -14.54 4.19 -10.82
C ARG A 164 -14.57 5.33 -11.84
N ALA A 165 -14.47 6.60 -11.40
CA ALA A 165 -14.35 7.74 -12.30
C ALA A 165 -13.12 7.64 -13.21
N LEU A 166 -12.05 6.97 -12.79
CA LEU A 166 -10.85 6.74 -13.61
C LEU A 166 -11.09 5.82 -14.81
N LEU A 167 -12.16 5.00 -14.75
CA LEU A 167 -12.56 4.10 -15.84
C LEU A 167 -13.47 4.79 -16.86
N HIS A 168 -13.84 6.05 -16.61
CA HIS A 168 -14.75 6.75 -17.48
C HIS A 168 -14.05 7.08 -18.82
N PRO A 169 -14.65 6.82 -20.00
CA PRO A 169 -14.00 7.04 -21.30
C PRO A 169 -13.59 8.50 -21.57
N ARG A 170 -14.19 9.45 -20.85
CA ARG A 170 -13.85 10.89 -20.94
C ARG A 170 -12.81 11.35 -19.93
N PHE A 171 -12.21 10.44 -19.16
CA PHE A 171 -11.12 10.78 -18.24
C PHE A 171 -9.86 11.12 -19.04
N GLN A 172 -9.25 12.25 -18.71
CA GLN A 172 -8.00 12.74 -19.30
C GLN A 172 -6.94 12.85 -18.21
N ASP A 173 -5.77 12.27 -18.41
CA ASP A 173 -4.62 12.47 -17.52
C ASP A 173 -3.83 13.72 -17.96
N PRO A 174 -3.37 14.61 -17.07
CA PRO A 174 -3.42 14.59 -15.60
C PRO A 174 -4.78 14.96 -15.00
N MET A 175 -5.05 14.47 -13.77
CA MET A 175 -6.33 14.64 -13.07
C MET A 175 -6.84 16.09 -13.02
N GLU A 176 -5.93 17.07 -12.89
CA GLU A 176 -6.25 18.50 -12.82
C GLU A 176 -6.95 19.06 -14.06
N LYS A 177 -6.83 18.41 -15.22
CA LYS A 177 -7.48 18.85 -16.46
C LYS A 177 -8.91 18.32 -16.60
N ASN A 178 -9.36 17.43 -15.71
CA ASN A 178 -10.69 16.85 -15.80
C ASN A 178 -11.76 17.79 -15.25
N LYS A 179 -12.63 18.27 -16.15
CA LYS A 179 -13.82 19.06 -15.80
C LYS A 179 -14.79 18.33 -14.85
N TYR A 180 -14.77 17.00 -14.83
CA TYR A 180 -15.67 16.16 -14.03
C TYR A 180 -15.11 15.81 -12.64
N MET A 181 -13.88 16.25 -12.32
CA MET A 181 -13.25 15.96 -11.03
C MET A 181 -13.19 17.22 -10.19
N THR A 182 -13.79 17.14 -9.01
CA THR A 182 -13.75 18.24 -8.03
C THR A 182 -12.73 17.90 -6.96
N VAL A 183 -11.70 18.74 -6.82
CA VAL A 183 -10.71 18.63 -5.74
C VAL A 183 -11.41 18.87 -4.39
N MET A 184 -11.12 18.03 -3.41
CA MET A 184 -11.56 18.22 -2.03
C MET A 184 -10.71 19.30 -1.38
N GLU A 185 -11.17 20.55 -1.42
CA GLU A 185 -10.43 21.65 -0.84
C GLU A 185 -10.13 21.43 0.65
N LYS A 186 -8.93 21.87 1.06
CA LYS A 186 -8.43 21.76 2.44
C LYS A 186 -8.40 20.33 2.99
N SER A 187 -8.50 19.31 2.13
CA SER A 187 -8.48 17.90 2.48
C SER A 187 -7.37 17.17 1.73
N HIS A 188 -6.53 16.45 2.47
CA HIS A 188 -5.37 15.77 1.92
C HIS A 188 -4.99 14.55 2.75
N LEU A 189 -4.31 13.60 2.12
CA LEU A 189 -3.70 12.46 2.79
C LEU A 189 -2.18 12.61 2.78
N GLN A 190 -1.55 12.57 3.94
CA GLN A 190 -0.09 12.57 4.00
C GLN A 190 0.44 11.14 3.75
N TYR A 191 1.37 11.00 2.82
CA TYR A 191 1.98 9.73 2.47
C TYR A 191 3.47 9.86 2.20
N ALA A 192 4.19 8.75 2.31
CA ALA A 192 5.58 8.64 1.85
C ALA A 192 5.68 7.44 0.91
N LEU A 193 6.29 7.61 -0.26
CA LEU A 193 6.55 6.52 -1.21
C LEU A 193 8.04 6.46 -1.49
N LYS A 194 8.63 5.27 -1.32
CA LYS A 194 10.04 5.03 -1.60
C LYS A 194 10.24 3.69 -2.30
N SER A 195 11.31 3.58 -3.08
CA SER A 195 11.83 2.28 -3.48
C SER A 195 12.36 1.54 -2.24
N HIS A 196 12.21 0.21 -2.22
CA HIS A 196 12.58 -0.62 -1.08
C HIS A 196 13.37 -1.84 -1.52
N GLN A 197 14.65 -1.62 -1.84
CA GLN A 197 15.60 -2.64 -2.29
C GLN A 197 15.63 -3.91 -1.40
N PRO A 198 15.53 -3.85 -0.06
CA PRO A 198 15.53 -5.07 0.74
C PRO A 198 14.34 -6.02 0.50
N LEU A 199 13.25 -5.54 -0.12
CA LEU A 199 12.12 -6.41 -0.49
C LEU A 199 12.49 -7.37 -1.63
N GLU A 200 13.52 -7.05 -2.43
CA GLU A 200 13.97 -7.87 -3.55
C GLU A 200 14.41 -9.27 -3.10
N ALA A 201 14.95 -9.39 -1.88
CA ALA A 201 15.35 -10.67 -1.30
C ALA A 201 14.18 -11.65 -1.13
N ILE A 202 12.94 -11.15 -1.00
CA ILE A 202 11.74 -11.96 -0.73
C ILE A 202 10.73 -11.95 -1.89
N PHE A 203 11.12 -11.52 -3.10
CA PHE A 203 10.26 -11.58 -4.29
C PHE A 203 9.73 -12.98 -4.62
N HIS A 204 10.46 -14.01 -4.21
CA HIS A 204 10.02 -15.40 -4.38
C HIS A 204 8.87 -15.79 -3.43
N LEU A 205 8.66 -15.05 -2.34
CA LEU A 205 7.58 -15.28 -1.36
C LEU A 205 6.39 -14.34 -1.58
N LEU A 206 6.63 -13.17 -2.16
CA LEU A 206 5.62 -12.16 -2.41
C LEU A 206 5.22 -12.19 -3.90
N PRO A 207 3.96 -12.49 -4.23
CA PRO A 207 3.49 -12.37 -5.61
C PRO A 207 3.57 -10.93 -6.12
N GLU A 208 3.85 -10.80 -7.42
CA GLU A 208 3.88 -9.50 -8.08
C GLU A 208 2.51 -8.79 -8.00
N ASN A 209 2.53 -7.47 -7.86
CA ASN A 209 1.35 -6.61 -7.80
C ASN A 209 0.43 -6.90 -6.58
N LEU A 210 0.96 -7.61 -5.57
CA LEU A 210 0.28 -7.83 -4.30
C LEU A 210 0.68 -6.76 -3.28
N LEU A 211 -0.33 -6.03 -2.78
CA LEU A 211 -0.17 -5.04 -1.71
C LEU A 211 -0.27 -5.73 -0.34
N VAL A 212 0.81 -5.72 0.43
CA VAL A 212 0.88 -6.33 1.77
C VAL A 212 1.22 -5.28 2.84
N SER A 213 0.53 -5.31 3.98
CA SER A 213 0.92 -4.53 5.17
C SER A 213 1.73 -5.43 6.12
N GLY A 214 2.36 -4.88 7.16
CA GLY A 214 3.13 -5.66 8.14
C GLY A 214 2.31 -6.60 9.03
N LEU A 215 0.99 -6.70 8.80
CA LEU A 215 0.04 -7.46 9.64
C LEU A 215 -0.29 -8.88 9.14
N PRO A 216 -0.43 -9.18 7.83
CA PRO A 216 -0.62 -10.57 7.40
C PRO A 216 0.72 -11.30 7.46
N THR A 217 0.78 -12.39 8.22
CA THR A 217 1.90 -13.33 8.21
C THR A 217 2.06 -13.90 6.80
N VAL A 218 3.12 -13.50 6.10
CA VAL A 218 3.54 -14.17 4.86
C VAL A 218 4.16 -15.51 5.28
N PRO A 219 3.62 -16.65 4.80
CA PRO A 219 4.21 -17.95 5.13
C PRO A 219 5.70 -17.98 4.79
N GLY A 220 6.53 -18.43 5.73
CA GLY A 220 7.99 -18.45 5.57
C GLY A 220 8.73 -17.18 6.04
N LEU A 221 8.01 -16.10 6.39
CA LEU A 221 8.59 -14.95 7.08
C LEU A 221 8.27 -15.01 8.57
N LEU A 222 9.29 -14.82 9.40
CA LEU A 222 9.09 -14.62 10.83
C LEU A 222 8.37 -13.29 11.06
N PRO A 223 7.45 -13.18 12.02
CA PRO A 223 6.96 -11.88 12.47
C PRO A 223 8.13 -11.08 13.06
N ALA A 224 8.10 -9.75 12.90
CA ALA A 224 9.13 -8.89 13.48
C ALA A 224 9.15 -9.10 15.01
N ARG A 225 10.25 -9.66 15.54
CA ARG A 225 10.48 -9.69 16.99
C ARG A 225 10.91 -8.29 17.43
N GLY A 226 9.97 -7.52 17.95
CA GLY A 226 10.23 -6.19 18.50
C GLY A 226 8.94 -5.56 19.02
N ASP A 227 9.00 -5.12 20.27
CA ASP A 227 7.94 -4.59 21.12
C ASP A 227 7.07 -3.50 20.46
N ALA A 228 5.84 -3.37 20.95
CA ALA A 228 4.74 -2.53 20.47
C ALA A 228 5.18 -1.20 19.81
N GLY A 229 5.36 -1.21 18.49
CA GLY A 229 5.68 0.03 17.77
C GLY A 229 6.05 -0.14 16.30
N LYS A 230 5.07 0.11 15.42
CA LYS A 230 5.24 0.53 14.02
C LYS A 230 5.94 -0.45 13.05
N GLY A 231 5.12 -1.25 12.35
CA GLY A 231 5.09 -1.32 10.89
C GLY A 231 6.39 -1.58 10.11
N SER A 232 7.36 -2.29 10.67
CA SER A 232 8.52 -2.80 9.96
C SER A 232 8.34 -4.28 9.65
N PHE A 233 8.51 -4.67 8.38
CA PHE A 233 8.76 -6.06 8.05
C PHE A 233 10.15 -6.42 8.60
N PRO A 234 10.34 -7.61 9.19
CA PRO A 234 11.68 -8.05 9.49
C PRO A 234 12.42 -8.30 8.18
N LEU A 235 13.63 -7.76 8.10
CA LEU A 235 14.64 -8.26 7.19
C LEU A 235 14.86 -9.75 7.54
N PRO A 236 15.09 -10.65 6.56
CA PRO A 236 15.87 -11.81 6.87
C PRO A 236 17.24 -11.28 7.35
N MET A 237 17.53 -11.44 8.64
CA MET A 237 18.88 -11.30 9.16
C MET A 237 19.73 -12.41 8.49
N LEU A 238 20.17 -12.18 7.26
CA LEU A 238 21.37 -12.80 6.74
C LEU A 238 22.50 -12.20 7.57
N GLY A 239 23.00 -13.00 8.51
CA GLY A 239 23.99 -12.60 9.49
C GLY A 239 25.18 -11.94 8.81
N TRP A 240 25.23 -10.61 8.87
CA TRP A 240 26.46 -9.87 8.64
C TRP A 240 27.24 -9.87 9.96
N ALA A 241 27.80 -11.03 10.29
CA ALA A 241 28.88 -11.12 11.25
C ALA A 241 30.15 -10.68 10.53
N GLY A 242 30.39 -9.37 10.50
CA GLY A 242 31.71 -8.83 10.21
C GLY A 242 32.60 -9.06 11.43
N LEU A 243 33.37 -10.15 11.43
CA LEU A 243 34.62 -10.28 12.19
C LEU A 243 35.57 -11.13 11.35
N GLY A 244 36.80 -10.66 11.23
CA GLY A 244 37.75 -11.02 10.19
C GLY A 244 38.26 -12.46 10.19
N ALA A 245 38.89 -12.77 9.06
CA ALA A 245 40.02 -13.67 8.89
C ALA A 245 40.14 -14.87 9.85
N THR A 246 39.96 -16.08 9.32
CA THR A 246 41.11 -16.98 9.02
C THR A 246 40.60 -18.32 8.52
N CYS A 247 41.23 -18.81 7.45
CA CYS A 247 41.24 -20.23 7.09
C CYS A 247 41.60 -21.08 8.31
N PHE A 248 40.80 -22.08 8.64
CA PHE A 248 41.33 -23.32 9.20
C PHE A 248 40.45 -24.51 8.79
N SER A 249 40.94 -25.22 7.77
CA SER A 249 40.61 -26.63 7.52
C SER A 249 41.00 -27.44 8.75
N ARG A 250 40.05 -28.13 9.41
CA ARG A 250 40.35 -29.28 10.28
C ARG A 250 39.20 -30.30 10.29
N ARG A 251 39.52 -31.42 9.62
CA ARG A 251 39.19 -32.83 9.89
C ARG A 251 38.07 -33.14 10.90
N CYS A 252 37.14 -33.97 10.43
CA CYS A 252 36.27 -34.82 11.23
C CYS A 252 37.09 -35.77 12.13
N PRO A 253 36.68 -36.00 13.40
CA PRO A 253 36.92 -37.25 14.09
C PRO A 253 35.67 -38.14 14.01
N MET A 254 35.89 -39.36 13.55
CA MET A 254 34.96 -40.48 13.57
C MET A 254 34.53 -40.81 14.99
N LEU A 255 33.26 -41.19 15.15
CA LEU A 255 32.71 -41.79 16.36
C LEU A 255 33.44 -43.10 16.68
N GLU A 256 34.09 -43.16 17.85
CA GLU A 256 34.22 -44.40 18.60
C GLU A 256 32.94 -44.61 19.43
N GLY A 257 32.31 -45.75 19.22
CA GLY A 257 31.23 -46.27 20.04
C GLY A 257 31.34 -47.79 20.07
N GLY A 258 32.10 -48.30 21.03
CA GLY A 258 32.31 -49.73 21.23
C GLY A 258 31.05 -50.47 21.67
N LYS A 259 30.99 -51.76 21.31
CA LYS A 259 30.51 -52.90 22.12
C LYS A 259 30.51 -54.19 21.29
N ARG A 260 31.55 -55.00 21.45
CA ARG A 260 31.55 -56.38 22.00
C ARG A 260 32.82 -57.10 21.58
#